data_AF-A0A9Y2P049-F1
#
_entry.id   AF-A0A9Y2P049-F1
#
_cell.length_a   1.000
_cell.length_b   1.000
_cell.length_c   1.000
_cell.angle_alpha   90.00
_cell.angle_beta   90.00
_cell.angle_gamma   90.00
#
_symmetry.space_group_name_H-M   'P 1'
#
loop_
_entity.id
_entity.type
_entity.pdbx_description
1 polymer ?
#
loop_
_entity_poly.entity_id
_entity_poly.type
_entity_poly.pdbx_seq_one_letter_code
_entity_poly.pdbx_strand_id
1 'polypeptide(L)'
;MDGNLSNEEFQVGASALQVQLDELADLGGTVSEANGDLRSLIKQIVDEEGYHKRALGVIREIDKMSETKRADFLRTFGPMLDAMRAGKWDTDTTDMFDPAVAE
;
A
#
# COMPACT_ATOMS: atom_id res chain seq x y z
N MET A 1 29.41 -9.87 5.29
CA MET A 1 28.91 -8.52 5.55
C MET A 1 27.42 -8.60 5.29
N ASP A 2 26.69 -9.05 6.30
CA ASP A 2 25.25 -9.15 6.23
C ASP A 2 24.71 -7.73 6.39
N GLY A 3 24.23 -7.18 5.28
CA GLY A 3 23.58 -5.88 5.24
C GLY A 3 22.29 -5.97 6.02
N ASN A 4 22.38 -5.64 7.32
CA ASN A 4 21.27 -5.40 8.20
C ASN A 4 20.51 -4.19 7.63
N LEU A 5 19.47 -4.44 6.82
CA LEU A 5 18.50 -3.42 6.45
C LEU A 5 17.71 -3.12 7.72
N SER A 6 18.21 -2.18 8.53
CA SER A 6 17.36 -1.50 9.49
C SER A 6 16.17 -0.94 8.72
N ASN A 7 14.96 -1.20 9.20
CA ASN A 7 13.74 -0.50 8.77
C ASN A 7 13.89 1.00 9.10
N GLU A 8 14.67 1.71 8.30
CA GLU A 8 14.55 3.15 8.17
C GLU A 8 13.10 3.41 7.75
N GLU A 9 12.39 4.18 8.57
CA GLU A 9 10.97 4.50 8.50
C GLU A 9 10.36 4.29 7.11
N PHE A 10 9.64 3.18 6.92
CA PHE A 10 8.93 2.94 5.66
C PHE A 10 7.97 4.10 5.39
N GLN A 11 8.27 4.89 4.38
CA GLN A 11 7.53 6.09 4.00
C GLN A 11 6.95 5.93 2.60
N VAL A 12 5.66 6.19 2.45
CA VAL A 12 4.99 6.15 1.15
C VAL A 12 4.97 7.55 0.54
N GLY A 13 5.72 7.76 -0.54
CA GLY A 13 5.70 9.00 -1.30
C GLY A 13 4.41 9.14 -2.12
N ALA A 14 3.54 10.09 -1.78
CA ALA A 14 2.23 10.25 -2.44
C ALA A 14 2.33 10.38 -3.98
N SER A 15 3.32 11.15 -4.48
CA SER A 15 3.53 11.30 -5.92
C SER A 15 4.01 10.02 -6.59
N ALA A 16 4.90 9.27 -5.96
CA ALA A 16 5.41 8.00 -6.48
C ALA A 16 4.29 6.94 -6.52
N LEU A 17 3.50 6.87 -5.44
CA LEU A 17 2.34 5.98 -5.38
C LEU A 17 1.33 6.29 -6.49
N GLN A 18 1.06 7.56 -6.79
CA GLN A 18 0.13 7.90 -7.87
C GLN A 18 0.64 7.44 -9.24
N VAL A 19 1.94 7.64 -9.53
CA VAL A 19 2.55 7.16 -10.79
C VAL A 19 2.39 5.64 -10.92
N GLN A 20 2.64 4.90 -9.84
CA GLN A 20 2.48 3.45 -9.82
C GLN A 20 1.02 3.01 -10.02
N LEU A 21 0.05 3.75 -9.44
CA LEU A 21 -1.37 3.47 -9.64
C LEU A 21 -1.80 3.69 -11.09
N ASP A 22 -1.29 4.74 -11.73
CA ASP A 22 -1.55 5.06 -13.12
C ASP A 22 -0.98 3.95 -14.04
N GLU A 23 0.27 3.53 -13.84
CA GLU A 23 0.89 2.43 -14.60
C GLU A 23 0.11 1.10 -14.46
N LEU A 24 -0.35 0.79 -13.24
CA LEU A 24 -1.18 -0.40 -12.98
C LEU A 24 -2.57 -0.31 -13.61
N ALA A 25 -3.12 0.90 -13.76
CA ALA A 25 -4.40 1.13 -14.42
C ALA A 25 -4.27 0.92 -15.94
N ASP A 26 -3.22 1.48 -16.54
CA ASP A 26 -2.92 1.36 -17.97
C ASP A 26 -2.74 -0.10 -18.39
N LEU A 27 -1.96 -0.88 -17.63
CA LEU A 27 -1.76 -2.31 -17.90
C LEU A 27 -3.04 -3.15 -17.66
N GLY A 28 -3.86 -2.76 -16.69
CA GLY A 28 -5.09 -3.48 -16.34
C GLY A 28 -6.22 -3.38 -17.37
N GLY A 29 -6.12 -2.47 -18.35
CA GLY A 29 -7.12 -2.27 -19.40
C GLY A 29 -7.06 -3.24 -20.59
N THR A 30 -6.05 -4.11 -20.66
CA THR A 30 -5.71 -4.87 -21.88
C THR A 30 -5.75 -6.40 -21.71
N VAL A 31 -5.87 -7.12 -22.84
CA VAL A 31 -6.14 -8.59 -22.94
C VAL A 31 -4.99 -9.44 -22.35
N SER A 32 -5.29 -10.70 -21.97
CA SER A 32 -4.49 -11.78 -21.35
C SER A 32 -2.97 -11.65 -21.18
N GLU A 33 -2.22 -11.14 -22.15
CA GLU A 33 -0.77 -10.88 -22.04
C GLU A 33 -0.50 -9.79 -21.00
N ALA A 34 -1.32 -8.74 -21.00
CA ALA A 34 -1.29 -7.67 -20.01
C ALA A 34 -1.64 -8.14 -18.58
N ASN A 35 -2.35 -9.28 -18.43
CA ASN A 35 -2.55 -9.89 -17.11
C ASN A 35 -1.27 -10.56 -16.57
N GLY A 36 -0.38 -11.02 -17.45
CA GLY A 36 0.96 -11.49 -17.08
C GLY A 36 1.81 -10.31 -16.61
N ASP A 37 1.87 -9.27 -17.43
CA ASP A 37 2.67 -8.06 -17.16
C ASP A 37 2.18 -7.31 -15.91
N LEU A 38 0.86 -7.20 -15.73
CA LEU A 38 0.27 -6.61 -14.53
C LEU A 38 0.68 -7.35 -13.26
N ARG A 39 0.74 -8.70 -13.31
CA ARG A 39 1.17 -9.50 -12.15
C ARG A 39 2.65 -9.31 -11.86
N SER A 40 3.47 -9.22 -12.90
CA SER A 40 4.90 -8.94 -12.77
C SER A 40 5.15 -7.55 -12.19
N LEU A 41 4.46 -6.52 -12.68
CA LEU A 41 4.58 -5.15 -12.17
C LEU A 41 4.12 -5.03 -10.72
N ILE A 42 2.99 -5.64 -10.35
CA ILE A 42 2.55 -5.67 -8.94
C ILE A 42 3.61 -6.30 -8.04
N LYS A 43 4.24 -7.38 -8.51
CA LYS A 43 5.30 -8.05 -7.75
C LYS A 43 6.52 -7.13 -7.61
N GLN A 44 6.94 -6.50 -8.71
CA GLN A 44 8.07 -5.57 -8.71
C GLN A 44 7.84 -4.41 -7.73
N ILE A 45 6.69 -3.73 -7.79
CA ILE A 45 6.36 -2.63 -6.87
C ILE A 45 6.38 -3.08 -5.41
N VAL A 46 5.83 -4.27 -5.12
CA VAL A 46 5.85 -4.83 -3.75
C VAL A 46 7.27 -5.11 -3.27
N ASP A 47 8.12 -5.67 -4.13
CA ASP A 47 9.49 -6.06 -3.80
C ASP A 47 10.40 -4.82 -3.68
N GLU A 48 10.19 -3.77 -4.50
CA GLU A 48 11.01 -2.55 -4.54
C GLU A 48 10.61 -1.52 -3.49
N GLU A 49 9.31 -1.28 -3.30
CA GLU A 49 8.83 -0.26 -2.36
C GLU A 49 8.59 -0.82 -0.95
N GLY A 50 8.57 -2.15 -0.78
CA GLY A 50 8.27 -2.77 0.51
C GLY A 50 6.77 -2.77 0.87
N TYR A 51 5.89 -2.48 -0.09
CA TYR A 51 4.45 -2.46 0.15
C TYR A 51 3.91 -3.84 0.52
N HIS A 52 3.02 -3.90 1.51
CA HIS A 52 2.23 -5.12 1.71
C HIS A 52 1.26 -5.31 0.52
N LYS A 53 1.38 -6.44 -0.20
CA LYS A 53 0.59 -6.75 -1.41
C LYS A 53 -0.91 -6.55 -1.24
N ARG A 54 -1.47 -6.85 -0.07
CA ARG A 54 -2.91 -6.67 0.18
C ARG A 54 -3.28 -5.21 0.41
N ALA A 55 -2.41 -4.44 1.05
CA ALA A 55 -2.62 -3.00 1.24
C ALA A 55 -2.63 -2.28 -0.11
N LEU A 56 -1.65 -2.58 -0.98
CA LEU A 56 -1.62 -2.06 -2.36
C LEU A 56 -2.89 -2.42 -3.14
N GLY A 57 -3.40 -3.63 -2.96
CA GLY A 57 -4.67 -4.06 -3.55
C GLY A 57 -5.85 -3.18 -3.14
N VAL A 58 -5.99 -2.89 -1.84
CA VAL A 58 -7.06 -2.02 -1.31
C VAL A 58 -6.92 -0.59 -1.84
N ILE A 59 -5.71 -0.03 -1.84
CA ILE A 59 -5.47 1.32 -2.38
C ILE A 59 -5.87 1.39 -3.85
N ARG A 60 -5.50 0.39 -4.65
CA ARG A 60 -5.88 0.34 -6.07
C ARG A 60 -7.38 0.20 -6.28
N GLU A 61 -8.09 -0.52 -5.41
CA GLU A 61 -9.55 -0.60 -5.45
C GLU A 61 -10.22 0.75 -5.14
N ILE A 62 -9.67 1.50 -4.18
CA ILE A 62 -10.12 2.86 -3.84
C ILE A 62 -9.85 3.82 -5.00
N ASP A 63 -8.67 3.75 -5.61
CA ASP A 63 -8.27 4.67 -6.68
C ASP A 63 -9.09 4.46 -7.97
N LYS A 64 -9.49 3.23 -8.25
CA LYS A 64 -10.38 2.88 -9.38
C LYS A 64 -11.83 3.34 -9.21
N MET A 65 -12.23 3.83 -8.04
CA MET A 65 -13.60 4.33 -7.83
C MET A 65 -13.84 5.63 -8.60
N SER A 66 -15.09 5.89 -9.00
CA SER A 66 -15.45 7.22 -9.50
C SER A 66 -15.20 8.27 -8.42
N GLU A 67 -14.90 9.51 -8.83
CA GLU A 67 -14.55 10.60 -7.92
C GLU A 67 -15.57 10.76 -6.77
N THR A 68 -16.87 10.76 -7.09
CA THR A 68 -17.94 10.85 -6.09
C THR A 68 -17.93 9.69 -5.11
N LYS A 69 -17.82 8.45 -5.61
CA LYS A 69 -17.81 7.25 -4.78
C LYS A 69 -16.55 7.17 -3.91
N ARG A 70 -15.39 7.56 -4.47
CA ARG A 70 -14.12 7.63 -3.75
C ARG A 70 -14.21 8.65 -2.61
N ALA A 71 -14.76 9.83 -2.87
CA ALA A 71 -14.95 10.86 -1.87
C ALA A 71 -15.88 10.39 -0.73
N ASP A 72 -17.01 9.77 -1.05
CA ASP A 72 -17.93 9.23 -0.04
C ASP A 72 -17.30 8.08 0.76
N PHE A 73 -16.56 7.19 0.08
CA PHE A 73 -15.84 6.11 0.75
C PHE A 73 -14.81 6.67 1.72
N LEU A 74 -13.93 7.57 1.28
CA LEU A 74 -12.85 8.13 2.10
C LEU A 74 -13.36 8.96 3.29
N ARG A 75 -14.49 9.66 3.14
CA ARG A 75 -15.15 10.37 4.26
C ARG A 75 -15.52 9.45 5.42
N THR A 76 -15.83 8.19 5.13
CA THR A 76 -16.17 7.19 6.16
C THR A 76 -14.97 6.35 6.56
N PHE A 77 -14.17 5.92 5.59
CA PHE A 77 -13.05 5.02 5.79
C PHE A 77 -11.93 5.66 6.63
N GLY A 78 -11.57 6.93 6.36
CA GLY A 78 -10.53 7.64 7.12
C GLY A 78 -10.82 7.66 8.63
N PRO A 79 -11.97 8.21 9.07
CA PRO A 79 -12.33 8.23 10.49
C PRO A 79 -12.45 6.84 11.12
N MET A 80 -12.92 5.83 10.37
CA MET A 80 -12.97 4.45 10.87
C MET A 80 -11.57 3.87 11.08
N LEU A 81 -10.66 4.10 10.14
CA LEU A 81 -9.28 3.64 10.24
C LEU A 81 -8.57 4.33 11.41
N ASP A 82 -8.75 5.64 11.55
CA ASP A 82 -8.20 6.42 12.67
C ASP A 82 -8.70 5.92 14.02
N ALA A 83 -9.99 5.61 14.14
CA ALA A 83 -10.56 5.06 15.37
C ALA A 83 -9.99 3.68 15.72
N MET A 84 -9.75 2.81 14.73
CA MET A 84 -9.15 1.49 14.96
C MET A 84 -7.67 1.58 15.35
N ARG A 85 -6.93 2.50 14.70
CA ARG A 85 -5.52 2.82 15.00
C ARG A 85 -5.34 3.33 16.42
N ALA A 86 -6.09 4.37 16.78
CA ALA A 86 -6.07 4.97 18.12
C ALA A 86 -6.49 4.00 19.23
N GLY A 87 -7.23 2.94 18.89
CA GLY A 87 -7.58 1.86 19.80
C GLY A 87 -6.42 0.88 20.00
N LYS A 88 -6.54 -0.29 19.37
CA LYS A 88 -5.64 -1.43 19.62
C LYS A 88 -4.54 -1.57 18.58
N TRP A 89 -4.77 -1.09 17.35
CA TRP A 89 -3.92 -1.45 16.22
C TRP A 89 -2.57 -0.76 16.21
N ASP A 90 -2.47 0.49 16.66
CA ASP A 90 -1.16 1.13 16.78
C ASP A 90 -0.31 0.39 17.84
N THR A 91 -0.92 -0.10 18.94
CA THR A 91 -0.21 -0.93 19.93
C THR A 91 0.21 -2.30 19.39
N ASP A 92 -0.66 -2.95 18.60
CA ASP A 92 -0.36 -4.24 17.96
C ASP A 92 0.70 -4.11 16.85
N THR A 93 0.98 -2.89 16.37
CA THR A 93 1.99 -2.62 15.32
C THR A 93 3.25 -1.95 15.85
N THR A 94 3.30 -1.52 17.13
CA THR A 94 4.48 -0.93 17.79
C THR A 94 5.72 -1.85 17.69
N ASP A 95 5.54 -3.16 17.81
CA ASP A 95 6.63 -4.15 17.73
C ASP A 95 7.28 -4.24 16.33
N MET A 96 6.62 -3.69 15.30
CA MET A 96 7.16 -3.61 13.94
C MET A 96 8.04 -2.37 13.70
N PHE A 97 8.05 -1.43 14.66
CA PHE A 97 8.76 -0.13 14.54
C PHE A 97 9.75 0.14 15.68
N ASP A 98 9.85 -0.72 16.70
CA ASP A 98 10.78 -0.56 17.81
C ASP A 98 11.84 -1.68 17.85
N PRO A 99 13.10 -1.42 17.44
CA PRO A 99 14.17 -2.41 17.52
C PRO A 99 14.60 -2.73 18.97
N ALA A 100 14.04 -2.07 19.99
CA ALA A 100 14.44 -2.26 21.39
C ALA A 100 13.61 -3.31 22.16
N VAL A 101 12.61 -3.96 21.55
CA VAL A 101 11.75 -4.96 22.23
C VAL A 101 12.10 -6.41 21.83
N ALA A 102 13.22 -6.61 21.14
CA ALA A 102 13.75 -7.93 20.78
C ALA A 102 14.88 -8.42 21.74
N GLU A 103 14.72 -8.22 23.04
CA GLU A 103 15.52 -8.92 24.08
C GLU A 103 14.67 -9.89 24.92
#